data_AF-A0A3C1DUW7-F1
#
_entry.id   AF-A0A3C1DUW7-F1
#
_cell.length_a   1.000
_cell.length_b   1.000
_cell.length_c   1.000
_cell.angle_alpha   90.00
_cell.angle_beta   90.00
_cell.angle_gamma   90.00
#
_symmetry.space_group_name_H-M   'P 1'
#
loop_
_entity.id
_entity.type
_entity.pdbx_description
1 polymer ?
#
loop_
_entity_poly.entity_id
_entity_poly.type
_entity_poly.pdbx_seq_one_letter_code
_entity_poly.pdbx_strand_id
1 'polypeptide(L)'
;VAVYSEVDRGAPHVKLADIAVNIGPEAPRESYLDGARILRAALDAGAGAIHPGYGFLSENAEFARAVEEAGLVFVGPTPEQLSVFGAKDTARTAAAKAGLPMVRGTEILADAD
;
A
#
# COMPACT_ATOMS: atom_id res chain seq x y z
N VAL A 1 4.71 -3.33 -15.93
CA VAL A 1 4.75 -1.85 -15.84
C VAL A 1 5.50 -1.48 -14.56
N ALA A 2 6.54 -0.64 -14.66
CA ALA A 2 7.20 -0.03 -13.51
C ALA A 2 6.79 1.45 -13.40
N VAL A 3 6.76 1.97 -12.17
CA VAL A 3 6.66 3.40 -11.91
C VAL A 3 7.98 3.92 -11.36
N TYR A 4 8.30 5.19 -11.62
CA TYR A 4 9.54 5.81 -11.14
C TYR A 4 9.39 7.31 -10.90
N SER A 5 10.10 7.83 -9.89
CA SER A 5 10.31 9.27 -9.72
C SER A 5 11.38 9.77 -10.71
N GLU A 6 11.46 11.08 -10.97
CA GLU A 6 12.43 11.66 -11.91
C GLU A 6 13.88 11.21 -11.67
N VAL A 7 14.30 11.13 -10.41
CA VAL A 7 15.66 10.72 -10.02
C VAL A 7 15.91 9.22 -10.21
N ASP A 8 14.85 8.41 -10.24
CA ASP A 8 14.93 6.95 -10.39
C ASP A 8 14.84 6.48 -11.84
N ARG A 9 14.83 7.40 -12.83
CA ARG A 9 14.74 7.05 -14.26
C ARG A 9 15.78 6.01 -14.70
N GLY A 10 16.96 6.03 -14.09
CA GLY A 10 18.06 5.10 -14.39
C GLY A 10 18.05 3.80 -13.58
N ALA A 11 17.11 3.63 -12.65
CA ALA A 11 17.11 2.54 -11.69
C ALA A 11 16.88 1.17 -12.37
N PRO A 12 17.42 0.07 -11.80
CA PRO A 12 17.31 -1.26 -12.40
C PRO A 12 15.88 -1.71 -12.68
N HIS A 13 14.93 -1.47 -11.77
CA HIS A 13 13.54 -1.92 -11.94
C HIS A 13 12.85 -1.24 -13.13
N VAL A 14 13.22 0.00 -13.45
CA VAL A 14 12.74 0.74 -14.62
C VAL A 14 13.19 0.07 -15.91
N LYS A 15 14.46 -0.35 -15.96
CA LYS A 15 15.05 -1.00 -17.15
C LYS A 15 14.57 -2.42 -17.38
N LEU A 16 14.12 -3.08 -16.32
CA LEU A 16 13.65 -4.47 -16.38
C LEU A 16 12.17 -4.59 -16.77
N ALA A 17 11.39 -3.51 -16.69
CA ALA A 17 9.98 -3.53 -17.03
C ALA A 17 9.74 -3.24 -18.52
N ASP A 18 8.73 -3.88 -19.11
CA ASP A 18 8.34 -3.64 -20.51
C ASP A 18 7.82 -2.21 -20.75
N ILE A 19 7.21 -1.61 -19.72
CA ILE A 19 6.66 -0.26 -19.73
C ILE A 19 7.10 0.42 -18.44
N ALA A 20 7.55 1.67 -18.54
CA ALA A 20 7.90 2.50 -17.39
C ALA A 20 7.19 3.86 -17.45
N VAL A 21 6.59 4.28 -16.34
CA VAL A 21 5.83 5.53 -16.23
C VAL A 21 6.43 6.44 -15.16
N ASN A 22 6.73 7.69 -15.52
CA ASN A 22 7.15 8.70 -14.56
C ASN A 22 5.94 9.13 -13.71
N ILE A 23 6.08 9.06 -12.39
CA ILE A 23 5.03 9.43 -11.43
C ILE A 23 5.35 10.71 -10.65
N GLY A 24 6.41 11.45 -10.98
CA GLY A 24 6.66 12.77 -10.40
C GLY A 24 8.09 13.05 -9.95
N PRO A 25 8.26 14.11 -9.15
CA PRO A 25 9.56 14.56 -8.69
C PRO A 25 10.17 13.61 -7.65
N GLU A 26 11.39 13.92 -7.22
CA GLU A 26 12.17 13.10 -6.28
C GLU A 26 11.49 12.82 -4.94
N ALA A 27 10.69 13.75 -4.44
CA ALA A 27 10.10 13.66 -3.12
C ALA A 27 9.08 12.51 -3.09
N PRO A 28 9.23 11.49 -2.21
CA PRO A 28 8.32 10.35 -2.20
C PRO A 28 6.85 10.72 -1.97
N ARG A 29 6.59 11.77 -1.17
CA ARG A 29 5.23 12.31 -0.93
C ARG A 29 4.53 12.78 -2.20
N GLU A 30 5.30 13.19 -3.20
CA GLU A 30 4.81 13.71 -4.48
C GLU A 30 4.97 12.69 -5.62
N SER A 31 5.49 11.50 -5.32
CA SER A 31 5.69 10.39 -6.28
C SER A 31 5.17 9.07 -5.71
N TYR A 32 6.01 8.24 -5.09
CA TYR A 32 5.66 6.87 -4.67
C TYR A 32 4.59 6.77 -3.57
N LEU A 33 4.33 7.85 -2.84
CA LEU A 33 3.25 7.92 -1.84
C LEU A 33 2.01 8.64 -2.38
N ASP A 34 2.04 9.11 -3.62
CA ASP A 34 0.87 9.66 -4.31
C ASP A 34 0.11 8.51 -5.00
N GLY A 35 -0.83 7.92 -4.25
CA GLY A 35 -1.65 6.81 -4.74
C GLY A 35 -2.45 7.15 -6.00
N ALA A 36 -2.88 8.41 -6.17
CA ALA A 36 -3.62 8.82 -7.35
C ALA A 36 -2.77 8.78 -8.62
N ARG A 37 -1.48 9.15 -8.53
CA ARG A 37 -0.54 9.05 -9.64
C ARG A 37 -0.23 7.61 -10.02
N ILE A 38 -0.02 6.76 -9.01
CA ILE A 38 0.23 5.32 -9.25
C ILE A 38 -1.00 4.68 -9.90
N LEU A 39 -2.19 4.98 -9.41
CA LEU A 39 -3.44 4.46 -9.96
C LEU A 39 -3.64 4.91 -11.41
N ARG A 40 -3.42 6.20 -11.70
CA ARG A 40 -3.46 6.72 -13.07
C ARG A 40 -2.45 6.01 -13.97
N ALA A 41 -1.21 5.86 -13.53
CA ALA A 41 -0.17 5.16 -14.30
C ALA A 41 -0.57 3.71 -14.63
N ALA A 42 -1.22 3.00 -13.69
CA ALA A 42 -1.72 1.66 -13.92
C ALA A 42 -2.85 1.62 -14.96
N LEU A 43 -3.84 2.53 -14.83
CA LEU A 43 -4.97 2.62 -15.75
C LEU A 43 -4.53 3.01 -17.17
N ASP A 44 -3.70 4.05 -17.31
CA ASP A 44 -3.20 4.54 -18.60
C ASP A 44 -2.35 3.48 -19.31
N ALA A 45 -1.61 2.65 -18.54
CA ALA A 45 -0.82 1.55 -19.08
C ALA A 45 -1.64 0.28 -19.37
N GLY A 46 -2.93 0.26 -19.02
CA GLY A 46 -3.79 -0.92 -19.18
C GLY A 46 -3.39 -2.09 -18.28
N ALA A 47 -2.79 -1.82 -17.11
CA ALA A 47 -2.48 -2.86 -16.14
C ALA A 47 -3.76 -3.47 -15.56
N GLY A 48 -3.74 -4.76 -15.23
CA GLY A 48 -4.86 -5.44 -14.55
C GLY A 48 -4.70 -5.55 -13.02
N ALA A 49 -3.50 -5.27 -12.50
CA ALA A 49 -3.19 -5.41 -11.09
C ALA A 49 -2.07 -4.45 -10.67
N ILE A 50 -2.05 -4.09 -9.39
CA ILE A 50 -0.97 -3.35 -8.73
C ILE A 50 -0.39 -4.21 -7.62
N HIS A 51 0.91 -4.51 -7.73
CA HIS A 51 1.66 -5.16 -6.66
C HIS A 51 2.46 -4.09 -5.91
N PRO A 52 2.17 -3.82 -4.62
CA PRO A 52 2.77 -2.70 -3.90
C PRO A 52 4.15 -3.01 -3.30
N GLY A 53 4.67 -4.23 -3.46
CA GLY A 53 5.85 -4.68 -2.72
C GLY A 53 5.64 -4.58 -1.20
N TYR A 54 6.52 -3.83 -0.54
CA TYR A 54 6.49 -3.55 0.90
C TYR A 54 6.87 -2.08 1.15
N GLY A 55 6.47 -1.55 2.31
CA GLY A 55 6.60 -0.13 2.59
C GLY A 55 5.72 0.72 1.65
N PHE A 56 5.96 2.03 1.63
CA PHE A 56 5.14 2.96 0.83
C PHE A 56 3.63 2.77 1.07
N LEU A 57 2.90 2.32 0.05
CA LEU A 57 1.45 2.12 0.08
C LEU A 57 1.04 0.65 0.32
N SER A 58 1.98 -0.25 0.61
CA SER A 58 1.70 -1.69 0.76
C SER A 58 0.71 -2.02 1.88
N GLU A 59 0.67 -1.18 2.91
CA GLU A 59 -0.23 -1.32 4.06
C GLU A 59 -1.30 -0.22 4.12
N ASN A 60 -1.43 0.57 3.05
CA ASN A 60 -2.40 1.65 2.99
C ASN A 60 -3.77 1.10 2.52
N ALA A 61 -4.70 0.97 3.47
CA ALA A 61 -6.04 0.43 3.20
C ALA A 61 -6.86 1.30 2.23
N GLU A 62 -6.71 2.63 2.28
CA GLU A 62 -7.41 3.55 1.38
C GLU A 62 -6.92 3.39 -0.07
N PHE A 63 -5.61 3.23 -0.25
CA PHE A 63 -5.04 2.97 -1.56
C PHE A 63 -5.50 1.62 -2.11
N ALA A 64 -5.43 0.54 -1.31
CA ALA A 64 -5.94 -0.78 -1.74
C ALA A 64 -7.41 -0.69 -2.17
N ARG A 65 -8.25 0.03 -1.41
CA ARG A 65 -9.65 0.27 -1.76
C ARG A 65 -9.80 1.01 -3.08
N ALA A 66 -9.03 2.08 -3.29
CA ALA A 66 -9.05 2.84 -4.53
C ALA A 66 -8.61 2.00 -5.75
N VAL A 67 -7.67 1.07 -5.57
CA VAL A 67 -7.25 0.11 -6.61
C VAL A 67 -8.42 -0.83 -6.97
N GLU A 68 -9.06 -1.43 -5.98
CA GLU A 68 -10.21 -2.32 -6.19
C GLU A 68 -11.42 -1.60 -6.81
N GLU A 69 -11.73 -0.39 -6.35
CA GLU A 69 -12.81 0.45 -6.90
C GLU A 69 -12.56 0.88 -8.35
N ALA A 70 -11.30 1.02 -8.75
CA ALA A 70 -10.91 1.26 -10.13
C ALA A 70 -10.96 -0.01 -11.02
N GLY A 71 -11.38 -1.14 -10.47
CA GLY A 71 -11.47 -2.42 -11.19
C GLY A 71 -10.13 -3.13 -11.38
N LEU A 72 -9.09 -2.74 -10.63
CA LEU A 72 -7.78 -3.37 -10.65
C LEU A 72 -7.65 -4.34 -9.47
N VAL A 73 -6.80 -5.36 -9.62
CA VAL A 73 -6.45 -6.24 -8.50
C VAL A 73 -5.35 -5.60 -7.66
N PHE A 74 -5.61 -5.39 -6.36
CA PHE A 74 -4.55 -5.14 -5.39
C PHE A 74 -3.90 -6.46 -5.00
N VAL A 75 -2.61 -6.66 -5.31
CA VAL A 75 -1.90 -7.92 -4.99
C VAL A 75 -1.48 -7.90 -3.52
N GLY A 76 -2.42 -8.28 -2.64
CA GLY A 76 -2.24 -8.26 -1.20
C GLY A 76 -3.52 -8.69 -0.46
N PRO A 77 -3.59 -8.44 0.86
CA PRO A 77 -4.81 -8.61 1.64
C PRO A 77 -5.88 -7.58 1.24
N THR A 78 -7.14 -7.82 1.62
CA THR A 78 -8.25 -6.90 1.32
C THR A 78 -8.12 -5.58 2.09
N PRO A 79 -8.75 -4.48 1.64
CA PRO A 79 -8.74 -3.21 2.36
C PRO A 79 -9.19 -3.34 3.83
N GLU A 80 -10.19 -4.18 4.10
CA GLU A 80 -10.69 -4.43 5.46
C GLU A 80 -9.65 -5.16 6.30
N GLN A 81 -8.93 -6.13 5.73
CA GLN A 81 -7.84 -6.81 6.41
C GLN A 81 -6.69 -5.84 6.71
N LEU A 82 -6.34 -4.96 5.77
CA LEU A 82 -5.34 -3.91 5.98
C LEU A 82 -5.76 -2.96 7.11
N SER A 83 -7.03 -2.54 7.17
CA SER A 83 -7.52 -1.73 8.29
C SER A 83 -7.44 -2.45 9.63
N VAL A 84 -7.81 -3.74 9.67
CA VAL A 84 -7.78 -4.52 10.92
C VAL A 84 -6.36 -4.76 11.40
N PHE A 85 -5.42 -5.09 10.51
CA PHE A 85 -4.06 -5.49 10.86
C PHE A 85 -3.03 -4.36 10.80
N GLY A 86 -3.36 -3.21 10.21
CA GLY A 86 -2.47 -2.05 10.13
C GLY A 86 -2.29 -1.31 11.45
N ALA A 87 -3.25 -1.43 12.37
CA ALA A 87 -3.14 -0.92 13.73
C ALA A 87 -2.97 -2.06 14.74
N LYS A 88 -2.04 -1.89 15.70
CA LYS A 88 -1.64 -2.97 16.62
C LYS A 88 -2.73 -3.34 17.61
N ASP A 89 -3.54 -2.38 18.02
CA ASP A 89 -4.67 -2.54 18.95
C ASP A 89 -5.84 -3.30 18.30
N THR A 90 -6.22 -2.95 17.07
CA THR A 90 -7.24 -3.69 16.33
C THR A 90 -6.77 -5.09 15.97
N ALA A 91 -5.49 -5.25 15.61
CA ALA A 91 -4.88 -6.56 15.37
C ALA A 91 -4.91 -7.45 16.62
N ARG A 92 -4.54 -6.91 17.79
CA ARG A 92 -4.65 -7.62 19.08
C ARG A 92 -6.10 -8.00 19.39
N THR A 93 -7.04 -7.09 19.18
CA THR A 93 -8.47 -7.36 19.39
C THR A 93 -8.95 -8.50 18.49
N ALA A 94 -8.53 -8.51 17.21
CA ALA A 94 -8.85 -9.60 16.29
C ALA A 94 -8.23 -10.94 16.73
N ALA A 95 -6.97 -10.93 17.17
CA ALA A 95 -6.30 -12.12 17.68
C ALA A 95 -6.98 -12.69 18.94
N ALA A 96 -7.41 -11.82 19.86
CA ALA A 96 -8.14 -12.20 21.07
C ALA A 96 -9.48 -12.86 20.72
N LYS A 97 -10.25 -12.25 19.80
CA LYS A 97 -11.54 -12.79 19.32
C LYS A 97 -11.39 -14.15 18.65
N ALA A 98 -10.27 -14.38 17.98
CA ALA A 98 -9.92 -15.66 17.36
C ALA A 98 -9.38 -16.71 18.36
N GLY A 99 -9.27 -16.37 19.65
CA GLY A 99 -8.78 -17.30 20.68
C GLY A 99 -7.28 -17.61 20.60
N LEU A 100 -6.49 -16.74 19.97
CA LEU A 100 -5.05 -16.96 19.82
C LEU A 100 -4.30 -16.71 21.14
N PRO A 101 -3.23 -17.46 21.43
CA PRO A 101 -2.38 -17.19 22.59
C PRO A 101 -1.70 -15.82 22.42
N MET A 102 -1.89 -14.93 23.40
CA MET A 102 -1.36 -13.57 23.37
C MET A 102 -0.43 -13.27 24.55
N VAL A 103 0.62 -12.50 24.30
CA VAL A 103 1.41 -11.89 25.37
C VAL A 103 0.54 -10.85 26.10
N ARG A 104 0.65 -10.79 27.43
CA ARG A 104 -0.02 -9.75 28.23
C ARG A 104 0.47 -8.37 27.79
N GLY A 105 -0.47 -7.47 27.58
CA GLY A 105 -0.24 -6.07 27.24
C GLY A 105 -1.32 -5.21 27.87
N THR A 106 -1.19 -3.89 27.75
CA THR A 106 -2.25 -2.96 28.14
C THR A 106 -3.42 -3.04 27.15
N GLU A 107 -4.59 -2.59 27.59
CA GLU A 107 -5.67 -2.21 26.69
C GLU A 107 -5.33 -0.88 25.98
N ILE A 108 -6.23 -0.41 25.12
CA ILE A 108 -6.11 0.93 24.52
C ILE A 108 -6.07 1.96 25.64
N LEU A 109 -5.05 2.83 25.61
CA LEU A 109 -4.93 3.93 26.55
C LEU A 109 -6.04 4.95 26.25
N ALA A 110 -6.78 5.36 27.28
CA ALA A 110 -7.85 6.35 27.13
C ALA A 110 -7.31 7.75 26.85
N ASP A 111 -6.11 8.04 27.35
CA ASP A 111 -5.39 9.29 27.23
C ASP A 111 -3.87 9.04 27.34
N ALA A 112 -3.07 10.11 27.29
CA ALA A 112 -1.61 10.06 27.29
C ALA A 112 -0.99 10.20 28.69
N ASP A 113 -1.81 10.36 29.73
CA ASP A 113 -1.38 10.61 31.12
C ASP A 113 -1.28 9.32 31.96
#